data_AF-A0A6P6M9L3-F1
#
_entry.id   AF-A0A6P6M9L3-F1
#
_cell.length_a   1.000
_cell.length_b   1.000
_cell.length_c   1.000
_cell.angle_alpha   90.00
_cell.angle_beta   90.00
_cell.angle_gamma   90.00
#
_symmetry.space_group_name_H-M   'P 1'
#
loop_
_entity.id
_entity.type
_entity.pdbx_description
1 polymer ?
#
loop_
_entity_poly.entity_id
_entity_poly.type
_entity_poly.pdbx_seq_one_letter_code
_entity_poly.pdbx_strand_id
1 'polypeptide(L)'
;MFVGEESASFLSVSRNKNIYSISIAVNLKDPKGAKLVTELAKICDVLVENCWTRKLNVMRLGYEELSKMAPQLIYCSITNHSQIPMSHKPGYDSIASAVSGLVHITGPEDGDPVRPGLAMTDQATGLFTDLLHFTS
;
A
#
# COMPACT_ATOMS: atom_id res chain seq x y z
N MET A 1 3.51 19.64 8.38
CA MET A 1 4.12 19.66 9.74
C MET A 1 5.40 18.84 9.68
N PHE A 2 6.52 19.37 10.18
CA PHE A 2 7.83 18.72 10.17
C PHE A 2 8.35 18.62 11.60
N VAL A 3 9.15 17.58 11.88
CA VAL A 3 9.94 17.42 13.11
C VAL A 3 11.40 17.35 12.69
N GLY A 4 12.15 18.42 12.92
CA GLY A 4 13.48 18.59 12.31
C GLY A 4 13.37 18.67 10.78
N GLU A 5 14.19 17.89 10.08
CA GLU A 5 14.19 17.81 8.61
C GLU A 5 13.19 16.80 8.05
N GLU A 6 12.55 16.01 8.92
CA GLU A 6 11.66 14.92 8.51
C GLU A 6 10.18 15.32 8.63
N SER A 7 9.36 14.80 7.71
CA SER A 7 7.91 14.99 7.77
C SER A 7 7.32 14.28 8.98
N ALA A 8 6.51 14.99 9.77
CA ALA A 8 5.82 14.40 10.92
C ALA A 8 4.92 13.22 10.52
N SER A 9 4.35 13.25 9.30
CA SER A 9 3.55 12.16 8.74
C SER A 9 4.40 10.92 8.44
N PHE A 10 5.61 11.11 7.88
CA PHE A 10 6.53 10.00 7.58
C PHE A 10 7.00 9.32 8.87
N LEU A 11 7.44 10.14 9.84
CA LEU A 11 7.77 9.67 11.18
C LEU A 11 6.57 8.92 11.78
N SER A 12 5.34 9.41 11.60
CA SER A 12 4.17 8.76 12.19
C SER A 12 3.93 7.32 11.82
N VAL A 13 4.12 7.01 10.55
CA VAL A 13 3.86 5.66 10.02
C VAL A 13 5.13 4.81 9.96
N SER A 14 6.31 5.40 10.19
CA SER A 14 7.61 4.70 10.15
C SER A 14 8.31 4.64 11.53
N ARG A 15 7.65 5.13 12.59
CA ARG A 15 8.20 5.37 13.93
C ARG A 15 8.76 4.12 14.63
N ASN A 16 8.26 2.93 14.29
CA ASN A 16 8.68 1.64 14.89
C ASN A 16 9.79 0.93 14.09
N LYS A 17 10.44 1.59 13.13
CA LYS A 17 11.66 1.08 12.50
C LYS A 17 12.79 1.08 13.52
N ASN A 18 12.82 0.06 14.38
CA ASN A 18 13.86 -0.18 15.38
C ASN A 18 15.20 -0.51 14.69
N ILE A 19 16.25 -0.78 15.49
CA ILE A 19 17.61 -1.20 15.08
C ILE A 19 17.62 -2.26 13.95
N TYR A 20 16.57 -3.07 13.81
CA TYR A 20 16.45 -4.18 12.85
C TYR A 20 15.74 -3.83 11.53
N SER A 21 15.25 -2.59 11.36
CA SER A 21 14.56 -2.17 10.15
C SER A 21 15.47 -1.35 9.24
N ILE A 22 15.76 -1.87 8.04
CA ILE A 22 16.64 -1.22 7.06
C ILE A 22 15.78 -0.53 6.00
N SER A 23 16.06 0.75 5.72
CA SER A 23 15.47 1.47 4.59
C SER A 23 16.48 1.56 3.45
N ILE A 24 16.12 1.07 2.27
CA ILE A 24 16.96 1.15 1.08
C ILE A 24 16.22 1.87 -0.05
N ALA A 25 16.96 2.69 -0.80
CA ALA A 25 16.44 3.31 -2.01
C ALA A 25 16.80 2.44 -3.22
N VAL A 26 15.78 2.00 -3.97
CA VAL A 26 15.96 1.14 -5.14
C VAL A 26 15.27 1.77 -6.35
N ASN A 27 16.02 1.94 -7.44
CA ASN A 27 15.44 2.38 -8.72
C ASN A 27 14.91 1.16 -9.50
N LEU A 28 13.60 0.94 -9.46
CA LEU A 28 12.96 -0.20 -10.14
C LEU A 28 12.96 -0.10 -11.67
N LYS A 29 13.26 1.06 -12.25
CA LYS A 29 13.42 1.21 -13.71
C LYS A 29 14.76 0.66 -14.20
N ASP A 30 15.74 0.52 -13.31
CA ASP A 30 17.00 -0.15 -13.60
C ASP A 30 16.77 -1.67 -13.44
N PRO A 31 17.10 -2.50 -14.44
CA PRO A 31 17.04 -3.95 -14.34
C PRO A 31 17.76 -4.52 -13.09
N LYS A 32 18.84 -3.87 -12.63
CA LYS A 32 19.54 -4.25 -11.40
C LYS A 32 18.68 -4.02 -10.16
N GLY A 33 17.90 -2.94 -10.13
CA GLY A 33 17.00 -2.63 -9.03
C GLY A 33 15.84 -3.63 -8.96
N ALA A 34 15.24 -3.96 -10.10
CA ALA A 34 14.22 -5.01 -10.16
C ALA A 34 14.79 -6.36 -9.69
N LYS A 35 15.99 -6.74 -10.16
CA LYS A 35 16.66 -7.97 -9.72
C LYS A 35 16.92 -7.99 -8.22
N LEU A 36 17.34 -6.88 -7.62
CA LEU A 36 17.56 -6.79 -6.18
C LEU A 36 16.26 -7.08 -5.41
N VAL A 37 15.13 -6.48 -5.81
CA VAL A 37 13.83 -6.76 -5.17
C VAL A 37 13.45 -8.22 -5.31
N THR A 38 13.69 -8.83 -6.47
CA THR A 38 13.46 -10.26 -6.68
C THR A 38 14.31 -11.13 -5.76
N GLU A 39 15.59 -10.81 -5.54
CA GLU A 39 16.43 -11.58 -4.61
C GLU A 39 15.99 -11.38 -3.15
N LEU A 40 15.57 -10.18 -2.77
CA LEU A 40 14.99 -9.93 -1.44
C LEU A 40 13.71 -10.74 -1.25
N ALA A 41 12.83 -10.77 -2.26
CA ALA A 41 11.58 -11.52 -2.21
C ALA A 41 11.79 -13.04 -1.98
N LYS A 42 12.95 -13.61 -2.36
CA LYS A 42 13.28 -15.02 -2.09
C LYS A 42 13.64 -15.31 -0.63
N ILE A 43 13.95 -14.29 0.16
CA ILE A 43 14.33 -14.44 1.57
C ILE A 43 13.35 -13.75 2.52
N CYS A 44 12.35 -13.07 1.98
CA CYS A 44 11.26 -12.47 2.75
C CYS A 44 10.09 -13.45 2.85
N ASP A 45 9.42 -13.44 4.00
CA ASP A 45 8.17 -14.17 4.20
C ASP A 45 6.99 -13.43 3.56
N VAL A 46 7.01 -12.09 3.62
CA VAL A 46 5.90 -11.24 3.17
C VAL A 46 6.41 -10.09 2.32
N LEU A 47 5.75 -9.86 1.19
CA LEU A 47 5.86 -8.63 0.40
C LEU A 47 4.53 -7.89 0.44
N VAL A 48 4.55 -6.65 0.93
CA VAL A 48 3.39 -5.74 0.88
C VAL A 48 3.67 -4.63 -0.12
N GLU A 49 2.75 -4.41 -1.04
CA GLU A 49 2.85 -3.32 -2.02
C GLU A 49 1.53 -2.57 -2.18
N ASN A 50 1.64 -1.26 -2.37
CA ASN A 50 0.53 -0.34 -2.66
C ASN A 50 0.87 0.46 -3.94
N CYS A 51 1.35 -0.23 -4.97
CA CYS A 51 1.61 0.37 -6.27
C CYS A 51 0.33 0.45 -7.09
N TRP A 52 0.32 1.35 -8.07
CA TRP A 52 -0.75 1.35 -9.06
C TRP A 52 -0.92 -0.02 -9.71
N THR A 53 -2.18 -0.42 -9.91
CA THR A 53 -2.56 -1.71 -10.48
C THR A 53 -1.71 -2.07 -11.69
N ARG A 54 -1.11 -3.25 -11.65
CA ARG A 54 -0.23 -3.82 -12.70
C ARG A 54 1.09 -3.08 -12.96
N LYS A 55 1.42 -2.02 -12.24
CA LYS A 55 2.71 -1.32 -12.43
C LYS A 55 3.90 -2.23 -12.13
N LEU A 56 3.81 -3.06 -11.08
CA LEU A 56 4.83 -4.05 -10.78
C LEU A 56 4.89 -5.18 -11.82
N ASN A 57 3.77 -5.55 -12.45
CA ASN A 57 3.75 -6.57 -13.51
C ASN A 57 4.62 -6.16 -14.71
N VAL A 58 4.60 -4.87 -15.09
CA VAL A 58 5.46 -4.33 -16.16
C VAL A 58 6.95 -4.50 -15.83
N MET A 59 7.29 -4.46 -14.54
CA MET A 59 8.66 -4.62 -14.04
C MET A 59 8.98 -6.08 -13.66
N ARG A 60 8.08 -7.04 -13.97
CA ARG A 60 8.20 -8.46 -13.59
C ARG A 60 8.29 -8.70 -12.07
N LEU A 61 7.70 -7.82 -11.29
CA LEU A 61 7.61 -7.89 -9.83
C LEU A 61 6.18 -8.13 -9.34
N GLY A 62 5.28 -8.52 -10.25
CA GLY A 62 3.92 -8.91 -9.89
C GLY A 62 3.85 -10.32 -9.31
N TYR A 63 2.71 -10.66 -8.70
CA TYR A 63 2.47 -11.95 -8.05
C TYR A 63 2.81 -13.16 -8.94
N GLU A 64 2.36 -13.19 -10.19
CA GLU A 64 2.60 -14.34 -11.09
C GLU A 64 4.08 -14.63 -11.33
N GLU A 65 4.93 -13.61 -11.32
CA GLU A 65 6.37 -13.78 -11.54
C GLU A 65 7.08 -14.11 -10.22
N LEU A 66 6.75 -13.40 -9.15
CA LEU A 66 7.39 -13.62 -7.85
C LEU A 66 6.98 -14.95 -7.21
N SER A 67 5.74 -15.40 -7.35
CA SER A 67 5.29 -16.70 -6.82
C SER A 67 6.03 -17.90 -7.45
N LYS A 68 6.46 -17.78 -8.71
CA LYS A 68 7.30 -18.80 -9.36
C LYS A 68 8.72 -18.81 -8.79
N MET A 69 9.24 -17.65 -8.41
CA MET A 69 10.63 -17.48 -7.96
C MET A 69 10.81 -17.63 -6.45
N ALA A 70 9.78 -17.33 -5.68
CA ALA A 70 9.72 -17.39 -4.23
C ALA A 70 8.35 -17.98 -3.82
N PRO A 71 8.16 -19.32 -3.94
CA PRO A 71 6.87 -19.96 -3.67
C PRO A 71 6.37 -19.80 -2.23
N GLN A 72 7.27 -19.53 -1.29
CA GLN A 72 6.97 -19.28 0.12
C GLN A 72 6.47 -17.85 0.39
N LEU A 73 6.61 -16.94 -0.58
CA LEU A 73 6.32 -15.52 -0.38
C LEU A 73 4.81 -15.28 -0.31
N ILE A 74 4.36 -14.71 0.81
CA ILE A 74 3.02 -14.14 0.93
C ILE A 74 3.04 -12.78 0.25
N TYR A 75 2.30 -12.65 -0.86
CA TYR A 75 2.21 -11.41 -1.64
C TYR A 75 0.90 -10.68 -1.32
N CYS A 76 1.01 -9.52 -0.69
CA CYS A 76 -0.11 -8.66 -0.34
C CYS A 76 -0.13 -7.43 -1.24
N SER A 77 -1.15 -7.35 -2.11
CA SER A 77 -1.40 -6.16 -2.95
C SER A 77 -2.51 -5.32 -2.35
N ILE A 78 -2.19 -4.09 -2.00
CA ILE A 78 -3.17 -3.08 -1.62
C ILE A 78 -3.47 -2.26 -2.87
N THR A 79 -4.65 -2.47 -3.46
CA THR A 79 -5.12 -1.67 -4.59
C THR A 79 -6.52 -1.14 -4.35
N ASN A 80 -6.73 0.12 -4.68
CA ASN A 80 -8.01 0.81 -4.50
C ASN A 80 -9.11 0.37 -5.47
N HIS A 81 -8.77 -0.44 -6.48
CA HIS A 81 -9.73 -0.84 -7.52
C HIS A 81 -9.49 -2.28 -7.98
N SER A 82 -9.73 -3.24 -7.08
CA SER A 82 -9.87 -4.64 -7.46
C SER A 82 -11.20 -4.83 -8.21
N GLN A 83 -11.12 -5.13 -9.51
CA GLN A 83 -12.23 -5.69 -10.31
C GLN A 83 -13.51 -4.83 -10.49
N ILE A 84 -13.38 -3.50 -10.51
CA ILE A 84 -14.45 -2.57 -10.90
C ILE A 84 -14.03 -1.76 -12.15
N PRO A 85 -14.96 -1.20 -12.96
CA PRO A 85 -14.65 -0.48 -14.20
C PRO A 85 -13.69 0.72 -14.07
N MET A 86 -13.32 1.08 -12.84
CA MET A 86 -12.42 2.19 -12.50
C MET A 86 -10.99 1.74 -12.15
N SER A 87 -10.62 0.48 -12.43
CA SER A 87 -9.28 -0.10 -12.17
C SER A 87 -8.08 0.65 -12.78
N HIS A 88 -8.33 1.54 -13.74
CA HIS A 88 -7.32 2.39 -14.38
C HIS A 88 -7.21 3.81 -13.81
N LYS A 89 -8.06 4.19 -12.85
CA LYS A 89 -8.05 5.53 -12.23
C LYS A 89 -7.19 5.54 -10.96
N PRO A 90 -6.55 6.68 -10.63
CA PRO A 90 -5.94 6.86 -9.32
C PRO A 90 -6.98 6.57 -8.24
N GLY A 91 -6.67 5.67 -7.32
CA GLY A 91 -7.43 5.54 -6.10
C GLY A 91 -6.68 6.29 -5.01
N TYR A 92 -7.30 7.33 -4.48
CA TYR A 92 -6.86 8.01 -3.28
C TYR A 92 -7.93 7.79 -2.21
N ASP A 93 -7.56 7.90 -0.93
CA ASP A 93 -8.50 7.78 0.19
C ASP A 93 -9.76 8.66 0.03
N SER A 94 -9.64 9.84 -0.58
CA SER A 94 -10.78 10.71 -0.89
C SER A 94 -11.78 10.06 -1.84
N ILE A 95 -11.28 9.35 -2.86
CA ILE A 95 -12.10 8.66 -3.86
C ILE A 95 -12.70 7.40 -3.23
N ALA A 96 -11.91 6.62 -2.49
CA ALA A 96 -12.39 5.43 -1.80
C ALA A 96 -13.47 5.78 -0.76
N SER A 97 -13.26 6.84 0.03
CA SER A 97 -14.25 7.35 1.01
C SER A 97 -15.53 7.87 0.35
N ALA A 98 -15.44 8.48 -0.83
CA ALA A 98 -16.62 8.95 -1.55
C ALA A 98 -17.41 7.78 -2.13
N VAL A 99 -16.74 6.81 -2.76
CA VAL A 99 -17.39 5.66 -3.40
C VAL A 99 -17.98 4.69 -2.37
N SER A 100 -17.36 4.54 -1.19
CA SER A 100 -17.88 3.69 -0.12
C SER A 100 -19.08 4.28 0.63
N GLY A 101 -19.49 5.51 0.31
CA GLY A 101 -20.56 6.22 1.01
C GLY A 101 -20.13 6.85 2.33
N LEU A 102 -18.83 6.77 2.70
CA LEU A 102 -18.32 7.33 3.95
C LEU A 102 -18.50 8.86 3.99
N VAL A 103 -18.33 9.54 2.85
CA VAL A 103 -18.60 10.99 2.74
C VAL A 103 -20.08 11.31 2.94
N HIS A 104 -20.99 10.43 2.48
CA HIS A 104 -22.43 10.66 2.60
C HIS A 104 -22.94 10.59 4.04
N ILE A 105 -22.31 9.75 4.87
CA ILE A 105 -22.70 9.55 6.28
C ILE A 105 -21.90 10.42 7.27
N THR A 106 -21.01 11.28 6.78
CA THR A 106 -20.13 12.11 7.61
C THR A 106 -20.50 13.58 7.44
N GLY A 107 -20.85 14.26 8.53
CA GLY A 107 -21.23 15.66 8.52
C GLY A 107 -22.40 15.94 9.47
N PRO A 108 -22.87 17.20 9.51
CA PRO A 108 -24.10 17.56 10.22
C PRO A 108 -25.32 16.93 9.53
N GLU A 109 -26.37 16.61 10.29
CA GLU A 109 -27.61 15.99 9.77
C GLU A 109 -28.27 16.80 8.65
N ASP A 110 -28.29 18.13 8.77
CA ASP A 110 -28.81 19.06 7.77
C ASP A 110 -27.69 19.79 6.98
N GLY A 111 -26.46 19.25 6.99
CA GLY A 111 -25.29 19.88 6.39
C GLY A 111 -24.84 19.23 5.09
N ASP A 112 -23.92 19.90 4.38
CA ASP A 112 -23.26 19.29 3.23
C ASP A 112 -22.42 18.07 3.65
N PRO A 113 -22.32 17.02 2.81
CA PRO A 113 -21.43 15.89 3.05
C PRO A 113 -19.99 16.33 3.27
N VAL A 114 -19.37 15.87 4.36
CA VAL A 114 -18.01 16.24 4.75
C VAL A 114 -17.11 15.03 4.62
N ARG A 115 -15.90 15.25 4.08
CA ARG A 115 -14.88 14.20 4.10
C ARG A 115 -14.39 13.98 5.53
N PRO A 116 -14.24 12.72 5.98
CA PRO A 116 -13.56 12.43 7.25
C PRO A 116 -12.19 13.13 7.33
N GLY A 117 -11.86 13.66 8.50
CA GLY A 117 -10.61 14.40 8.71
C GLY A 117 -9.35 13.54 8.70
N LEU A 118 -9.50 12.21 8.64
CA LEU A 118 -8.42 11.23 8.61
C LEU A 118 -8.54 10.36 7.36
N ALA A 119 -7.42 9.81 6.91
CA ALA A 119 -7.37 8.83 5.82
C ALA A 119 -7.88 7.45 6.29
N MET A 120 -9.17 7.38 6.63
CA MET A 120 -9.81 6.22 7.25
C MET A 120 -9.69 4.97 6.39
N THR A 121 -9.78 5.10 5.07
CA THR A 121 -9.72 3.94 4.16
C THR A 121 -8.29 3.42 4.01
N ASP A 122 -7.29 4.29 4.00
CA ASP A 122 -5.87 3.89 4.00
C ASP A 122 -5.50 3.14 5.30
N GLN A 123 -5.95 3.65 6.45
CA GLN A 123 -5.69 3.01 7.75
C GLN A 123 -6.38 1.64 7.86
N ALA A 124 -7.64 1.54 7.45
CA ALA A 124 -8.38 0.29 7.46
C ALA A 124 -7.70 -0.77 6.57
N THR A 125 -7.26 -0.39 5.37
CA THR A 125 -6.65 -1.34 4.42
C THR A 125 -5.31 -1.87 4.93
N GLY A 126 -4.52 -1.03 5.61
CA GLY A 126 -3.31 -1.47 6.32
C GLY A 126 -3.63 -2.53 7.39
N LEU A 127 -4.60 -2.25 8.26
CA LEU A 127 -5.03 -3.18 9.32
C LEU A 127 -5.52 -4.53 8.77
N PHE A 128 -6.30 -4.51 7.68
CA PHE A 128 -6.78 -5.75 7.05
C PHE A 128 -5.64 -6.56 6.42
N THR A 129 -4.62 -5.90 5.86
CA THR A 129 -3.45 -6.56 5.29
C THR A 129 -2.65 -7.29 6.38
N ASP A 130 -2.46 -6.66 7.53
CA ASP A 130 -1.79 -7.28 8.68
C ASP A 130 -2.56 -8.49 9.21
N LEU A 131 -3.90 -8.41 9.28
CA LEU A 131 -4.74 -9.50 9.76
C LEU A 131 -4.64 -10.76 8.88
N LEU A 132 -4.62 -10.59 7.56
CA LEU A 132 -4.53 -11.70 6.59
C LEU A 132 -3.22 -12.49 6.74
N HIS A 133 -2.13 -11.82 7.08
CA HIS A 133 -0.85 -12.47 7.36
C HIS A 133 -0.91 -13.40 8.58
N PHE A 134 -1.58 -13.01 9.67
CA PHE A 134 -1.68 -13.85 10.87
C PHE A 134 -2.56 -15.09 10.69
N THR A 135 -3.41 -15.12 9.66
CA THR A 135 -4.35 -16.21 9.39
C THR A 135 -3.89 -17.18 8.29
N SER A 136 -2.72 -16.95 7.69
CA SER A 136 -2.13 -17.74 6.60
C SER A 136 -0.98 -18.61 7.09
#